data_AF-A0A8T0CKU9-F1
#
_entry.id   AF-A0A8T0CKU9-F1
#
_cell.length_a   1.000
_cell.length_b   1.000
_cell.length_c   1.000
_cell.angle_alpha   90.00
_cell.angle_beta   90.00
_cell.angle_gamma   90.00
#
_symmetry.space_group_name_H-M   'P 1'
#
loop_
_entity.id
_entity.type
_entity.pdbx_description
1 polymer ?
#
loop_
_entity_poly.entity_id
_entity_poly.type
_entity_poly.pdbx_seq_one_letter_code
_entity_poly.pdbx_strand_id
1 'polypeptide(L)'
;MEEVPESEHMNWTLIRNEFVQELKKATRIAAPMVAASVLQYLVQLVPVIAVGHLGQLSLSSIAIATALANVTGFSLLGGLSAGLDTLCGQAYGAGQYQKLGVYVSSAIISLILVCLPVCILWVFMDKFLELMDQDHVIAQKAREYLMWLIPALLGSAILKPLVRFLQTQSLILPMLLSIFLVLCFQIPLCWVLVYKLELGSPGAALAIDISTWLNVTLLGFYVVFSSACERTRVRFTKIAFPGILEFFSYGVPSAFMICLKWWSSELLTLLSGLLPNPKLETSVLSVCFMISTLHFTVSYGFGVSASTRVSNELGAGNPNRARVAVLAILSLAITEAVIVATTLF
;
A
#
# COMPACT_ATOMS: atom_id res chain seq x y z
N MET A 1 -2.80 48.96 -34.99
CA MET A 1 -2.19 47.69 -34.56
C MET A 1 -1.50 47.99 -33.25
N GLU A 2 -2.20 47.79 -32.13
CA GLU A 2 -1.60 47.86 -30.81
C GLU A 2 -0.70 46.63 -30.63
N GLU A 3 0.59 46.88 -30.41
CA GLU A 3 1.53 45.86 -29.98
C GLU A 3 1.14 45.39 -28.58
N VAL A 4 0.68 44.15 -28.48
CA VAL A 4 0.51 43.44 -27.20
C VAL A 4 1.92 43.26 -26.60
N PRO A 5 2.16 43.63 -25.34
CA PRO A 5 3.52 43.66 -24.79
C PRO A 5 4.07 42.24 -24.61
N GLU A 6 5.28 41.99 -25.16
CA GLU A 6 6.03 40.72 -25.08
C GLU A 6 6.20 40.16 -23.65
N SER A 7 6.01 40.99 -22.62
CA SER A 7 6.10 40.60 -21.21
C SER A 7 5.01 39.64 -20.72
N GLU A 8 3.79 39.68 -21.28
CA GLU A 8 2.72 38.74 -20.88
C GLU A 8 2.85 37.37 -21.57
N HIS A 9 3.28 37.34 -22.84
CA HIS A 9 3.52 36.10 -23.57
C HIS A 9 4.71 35.29 -23.01
N MET A 10 5.72 35.96 -22.47
CA MET A 10 6.84 35.31 -21.77
C MET A 10 6.38 34.55 -20.51
N ASN A 11 5.36 35.05 -19.81
CA ASN A 11 4.88 34.45 -18.55
C ASN A 11 4.02 33.20 -18.81
N TRP A 12 3.15 33.23 -19.83
CA TRP A 12 2.31 32.09 -20.21
C TRP A 12 3.11 30.91 -20.76
N THR A 13 4.13 31.19 -21.57
CA THR A 13 5.01 30.14 -22.11
C THR A 13 5.84 29.48 -21.02
N LEU A 14 6.31 30.25 -20.04
CA LEU A 14 7.04 29.73 -18.88
C LEU A 14 6.15 28.84 -18.01
N ILE A 15 4.95 29.30 -17.65
CA ILE A 15 3.96 28.52 -16.86
C ILE A 15 3.58 27.23 -17.58
N ARG A 16 3.33 27.30 -18.90
CA ARG A 16 3.02 26.11 -19.72
C ARG A 16 4.18 25.12 -19.72
N ASN A 17 5.42 25.60 -19.87
CA ASN A 17 6.59 24.74 -19.88
C ASN A 17 6.82 24.08 -18.52
N GLU A 18 6.66 24.82 -17.41
CA GLU A 18 6.73 24.27 -16.05
C GLU A 18 5.65 23.20 -15.82
N PHE A 19 4.41 23.48 -16.25
CA PHE A 19 3.32 22.51 -16.16
C PHE A 19 3.61 21.23 -16.94
N VAL A 20 4.07 21.33 -18.19
CA VAL A 20 4.41 20.17 -19.03
C VAL A 20 5.56 19.36 -18.42
N GLN A 21 6.56 20.04 -17.84
CA GLN A 21 7.66 19.35 -17.16
C GLN A 21 7.18 18.61 -15.92
N GLU A 22 6.32 19.23 -15.09
CA GLU A 22 5.75 18.58 -13.92
C GLU A 22 4.82 17.44 -14.30
N LEU A 23 4.01 17.59 -15.34
CA LEU A 23 3.18 16.52 -15.89
C LEU A 23 4.05 15.32 -16.31
N LYS A 24 5.16 15.55 -17.01
CA LYS A 24 6.09 14.48 -17.40
C LYS A 24 6.71 13.77 -16.20
N LYS A 25 7.13 14.51 -15.16
CA LYS A 25 7.67 13.92 -13.93
C LYS A 25 6.60 13.12 -13.17
N ALA A 26 5.40 13.69 -13.05
CA ALA A 26 4.26 13.07 -12.38
C ALA A 26 3.87 11.75 -13.07
N THR A 27 3.75 11.75 -14.41
CA THR A 27 3.44 10.55 -15.19
C THR A 27 4.52 9.49 -15.08
N ARG A 28 5.80 9.88 -15.04
CA ARG A 28 6.94 8.95 -14.86
C ARG A 28 6.91 8.21 -13.52
N ILE A 29 6.28 8.78 -12.49
CA ILE A 29 6.04 8.12 -11.21
C ILE A 29 4.72 7.36 -11.23
N ALA A 30 3.64 8.01 -11.70
CA ALA A 30 2.29 7.47 -11.68
C ALA A 30 2.15 6.18 -12.50
N ALA A 31 2.57 6.19 -13.77
CA ALA A 31 2.38 5.04 -14.66
C ALA A 31 2.98 3.73 -14.12
N PRO A 32 4.27 3.67 -13.72
CA PRO A 32 4.81 2.45 -13.13
C PRO A 32 4.22 2.15 -11.74
N MET A 33 3.75 3.15 -10.99
CA MET A 33 3.06 2.93 -9.72
C MET A 33 1.68 2.30 -9.89
N VAL A 34 0.93 2.68 -10.93
CA VAL A 34 -0.34 2.03 -11.28
C VAL A 34 -0.07 0.55 -11.58
N ALA A 35 0.91 0.26 -12.44
CA ALA A 35 1.31 -1.11 -12.74
C ALA A 35 1.72 -1.90 -11.48
N ALA A 36 2.54 -1.30 -10.60
CA ALA A 36 2.95 -1.93 -9.34
C ALA A 36 1.75 -2.18 -8.41
N SER A 37 0.77 -1.28 -8.39
CA SER A 37 -0.45 -1.40 -7.57
C SER A 37 -1.36 -2.52 -8.08
N VAL A 38 -1.50 -2.66 -9.40
CA VAL A 38 -2.21 -3.79 -10.02
C VAL A 38 -1.52 -5.12 -9.68
N LEU A 39 -0.20 -5.20 -9.82
CA LEU A 39 0.55 -6.41 -9.44
C LEU A 39 0.41 -6.72 -7.94
N GLN A 40 0.43 -5.70 -7.08
CA GLN A 40 0.22 -5.87 -5.65
C GLN A 40 -1.18 -6.40 -5.32
N TYR A 41 -2.20 -5.97 -6.05
CA TYR A 41 -3.56 -6.51 -5.95
C TYR A 41 -3.61 -7.98 -6.39
N LEU A 42 -2.98 -8.33 -7.52
CA LEU A 42 -2.90 -9.71 -8.01
C LEU A 42 -2.19 -10.64 -7.00
N VAL A 43 -1.14 -10.17 -6.34
CA VAL A 43 -0.45 -10.95 -5.29
C VAL A 43 -1.39 -11.31 -4.14
N GLN A 44 -2.34 -10.43 -3.78
CA GLN A 44 -3.34 -10.72 -2.75
C GLN A 44 -4.46 -11.65 -3.26
N LEU A 45 -4.79 -11.57 -4.55
CA LEU A 45 -5.85 -12.36 -5.17
C LEU A 45 -5.47 -13.85 -5.31
N VAL A 46 -4.20 -14.15 -5.63
CA VAL A 46 -3.73 -15.52 -5.92
C VAL A 46 -4.02 -16.52 -4.78
N PRO A 47 -3.66 -16.25 -3.52
CA PRO A 47 -3.97 -17.16 -2.40
C PRO A 47 -5.47 -17.38 -2.20
N VAL A 48 -6.29 -16.33 -2.38
CA VAL A 48 -7.75 -16.41 -2.24
C VAL A 48 -8.34 -17.34 -3.30
N ILE A 49 -7.90 -17.21 -4.55
CA ILE A 49 -8.32 -18.11 -5.64
C ILE A 49 -7.93 -19.56 -5.34
N ALA A 50 -6.70 -19.79 -4.87
CA ALA A 50 -6.24 -21.14 -4.55
C ALA A 50 -7.09 -21.80 -3.44
N VAL A 51 -7.41 -21.05 -2.39
CA VAL A 51 -8.25 -21.52 -1.29
C VAL A 51 -9.69 -21.73 -1.70
N GLY A 52 -10.23 -20.90 -2.61
CA GLY A 52 -11.62 -20.99 -3.06
C GLY A 52 -12.02 -22.36 -3.59
N HIS A 53 -11.07 -23.14 -4.13
CA HIS A 53 -11.30 -24.50 -4.62
C HIS A 53 -11.31 -25.59 -3.53
N LEU A 54 -10.96 -25.28 -2.27
CA LEU A 54 -10.88 -26.24 -1.17
C LEU A 54 -12.24 -26.51 -0.48
N GLY A 55 -13.28 -25.74 -0.82
CA GLY A 55 -14.63 -25.88 -0.28
C GLY A 55 -15.10 -24.69 0.56
N GLN A 56 -16.41 -24.66 0.82
CA GLN A 56 -17.11 -23.50 1.37
C GLN A 56 -16.68 -23.14 2.80
N LEU A 57 -16.47 -24.14 3.68
CA LEU A 57 -16.07 -23.90 5.08
C LEU A 57 -14.68 -23.23 5.19
N SER A 58 -13.71 -23.74 4.41
CA SER A 58 -12.36 -23.19 4.36
C SER A 58 -12.35 -21.77 3.79
N LEU A 59 -13.16 -21.53 2.75
CA LEU A 59 -13.29 -20.22 2.14
C LEU A 59 -13.90 -19.19 3.10
N SER A 60 -15.01 -19.53 3.78
CA SER A 60 -15.66 -18.61 4.73
C SER A 60 -14.75 -18.28 5.92
N SER A 61 -14.07 -19.28 6.48
CA SER A 61 -13.15 -19.06 7.62
C SER A 61 -11.96 -18.19 7.22
N ILE A 62 -11.40 -18.39 6.02
CA ILE A 62 -10.29 -17.56 5.50
C ILE A 62 -10.74 -16.16 5.15
N ALA A 63 -11.93 -15.98 4.58
CA ALA A 63 -12.46 -14.67 4.27
C ALA A 63 -12.58 -13.81 5.54
N ILE A 64 -13.14 -14.38 6.62
CA ILE A 64 -13.22 -13.72 7.93
C ILE A 64 -11.81 -13.42 8.47
N ALA A 65 -10.90 -14.41 8.44
CA ALA A 65 -9.53 -14.21 8.90
C ALA A 65 -8.79 -13.11 8.13
N THR A 66 -8.96 -13.06 6.80
CA THR A 66 -8.33 -12.06 5.92
C THR A 66 -8.90 -10.67 6.19
N ALA A 67 -10.23 -10.55 6.33
CA ALA A 67 -10.88 -9.29 6.69
C ALA A 67 -10.35 -8.77 8.04
N LEU A 68 -10.28 -9.63 9.06
CA LEU A 68 -9.74 -9.26 10.37
C LEU A 68 -8.25 -8.90 10.30
N ALA A 69 -7.44 -9.64 9.55
CA ALA A 69 -6.03 -9.34 9.35
C ALA A 69 -5.84 -7.96 8.69
N ASN A 70 -6.69 -7.63 7.71
CA ASN A 70 -6.69 -6.34 7.05
C ASN A 70 -7.10 -5.22 8.00
N VAL A 71 -8.19 -5.38 8.75
CA VAL A 71 -8.71 -4.39 9.71
C VAL A 71 -7.73 -4.11 10.84
N THR A 72 -7.17 -5.15 11.44
CA THR A 72 -6.40 -5.04 12.69
C THR A 72 -4.89 -4.88 12.47
N GLY A 73 -4.36 -5.38 11.35
CA GLY A 73 -2.93 -5.44 11.08
C GLY A 73 -2.52 -4.68 9.83
N PHE A 74 -2.84 -5.20 8.64
CA PHE A 74 -2.25 -4.69 7.39
C PHE A 74 -2.66 -3.25 7.06
N SER A 75 -3.90 -2.84 7.34
CA SER A 75 -4.34 -1.45 7.15
C SER A 75 -3.64 -0.50 8.11
N LEU A 76 -3.43 -0.91 9.37
CA LEU A 76 -2.70 -0.14 10.38
C LEU A 76 -1.24 0.06 9.98
N LEU A 77 -0.55 -1.01 9.56
CA LEU A 77 0.85 -0.90 9.09
C LEU A 77 0.96 -0.05 7.83
N GLY A 78 0.07 -0.25 6.85
CA GLY A 78 0.01 0.55 5.64
C GLY A 78 -0.24 2.04 5.94
N GLY A 79 -1.20 2.29 6.83
CA GLY A 79 -1.57 3.58 7.39
C GLY A 79 -0.43 4.34 8.04
N LEU A 80 0.19 3.74 9.06
CA LEU A 80 1.32 4.32 9.78
C LEU A 80 2.51 4.58 8.83
N SER A 81 2.79 3.64 7.92
CA SER A 81 3.87 3.80 6.95
C SER A 81 3.66 4.95 5.97
N ALA A 82 2.41 5.34 5.68
CA ALA A 82 2.11 6.45 4.77
C ALA A 82 2.60 7.81 5.32
N GLY A 83 2.79 7.94 6.64
CA GLY A 83 3.45 9.12 7.22
C GLY A 83 4.88 9.35 6.68
N LEU A 84 5.56 8.28 6.23
CA LEU A 84 6.87 8.40 5.59
C LEU A 84 6.83 9.10 4.24
N ASP A 85 5.68 9.14 3.55
CA ASP A 85 5.58 9.91 2.30
C ASP A 85 5.87 11.40 2.57
N THR A 86 5.44 11.91 3.74
CA THR A 86 5.73 13.29 4.16
C THR A 86 7.16 13.43 4.67
N LEU A 87 7.55 12.62 5.66
CA LEU A 87 8.87 12.73 6.31
C LEU A 87 10.03 12.48 5.34
N CYS A 88 10.01 11.35 4.63
CA CYS A 88 11.05 11.02 3.67
C CYS A 88 10.99 11.92 2.44
N GLY A 89 9.80 12.29 1.96
CA GLY A 89 9.67 13.16 0.78
C GLY A 89 10.21 14.56 1.04
N GLN A 90 9.81 15.20 2.15
CA GLN A 90 10.33 16.52 2.50
C GLN A 90 11.83 16.48 2.81
N ALA A 91 12.32 15.47 3.52
CA ALA A 91 13.76 15.33 3.77
C ALA A 91 14.55 15.09 2.47
N TYR A 92 14.00 14.35 1.50
CA TYR A 92 14.64 14.11 0.21
C TYR A 92 14.68 15.40 -0.61
N GLY A 93 13.57 16.13 -0.66
CA GLY A 93 13.49 17.46 -1.28
C GLY A 93 14.48 18.47 -0.70
N ALA A 94 14.66 18.45 0.63
CA ALA A 94 15.60 19.32 1.34
C ALA A 94 17.08 18.91 1.20
N GLY A 95 17.38 17.82 0.48
CA GLY A 95 18.73 17.27 0.37
C GLY A 95 19.26 16.61 1.66
N GLN A 96 18.39 16.37 2.65
CA GLN A 96 18.73 15.78 3.95
C GLN A 96 18.75 14.25 3.88
N TYR A 97 19.55 13.70 2.97
CA TYR A 97 19.55 12.26 2.64
C TYR A 97 19.85 11.33 3.81
N GLN A 98 20.64 11.79 4.79
CA GLN A 98 20.92 11.00 6.00
C GLN A 98 19.66 10.81 6.86
N LYS A 99 18.75 11.79 6.88
CA LYS A 99 17.50 11.68 7.66
C LYS A 99 16.53 10.66 7.09
N LEU A 100 16.55 10.39 5.78
CA LEU A 100 15.73 9.31 5.19
C LEU A 100 16.04 7.97 5.85
N GLY A 101 17.32 7.62 5.96
CA GLY A 101 17.74 6.38 6.60
C GLY A 101 17.31 6.28 8.06
N VAL A 102 17.35 7.42 8.78
CA VAL A 102 16.87 7.51 10.17
C VAL A 102 15.36 7.28 10.22
N TYR A 103 14.55 8.00 9.44
CA TYR A 103 13.09 7.84 9.44
C TYR A 103 12.65 6.44 9.08
N VAL A 104 13.28 5.81 8.08
CA VAL A 104 12.97 4.43 7.70
C VAL A 104 13.32 3.45 8.82
N SER A 105 14.48 3.62 9.47
CA SER A 105 14.86 2.78 10.61
C SER A 105 13.89 2.96 11.79
N SER A 106 13.55 4.21 12.12
CA SER A 106 12.59 4.55 13.17
C SER A 106 11.21 3.95 12.88
N ALA A 107 10.75 4.02 11.63
CA ALA A 107 9.48 3.44 11.21
C ALA A 107 9.49 1.92 11.28
N ILE A 108 10.55 1.24 10.82
CA ILE A 108 10.65 -0.22 10.93
C ILE A 108 10.57 -0.65 12.40
N ILE A 109 11.35 -0.01 13.29
CA ILE A 109 11.31 -0.31 14.74
C ILE A 109 9.89 -0.07 15.29
N SER A 110 9.29 1.07 14.94
CA SER A 110 7.95 1.45 15.42
C SER A 110 6.87 0.47 14.94
N LEU A 111 6.91 0.07 13.67
CA LEU A 111 5.95 -0.86 13.09
C LEU A 111 6.12 -2.28 13.68
N ILE A 112 7.35 -2.74 13.93
CA ILE A 112 7.59 -4.00 14.63
C ILE A 112 7.00 -3.97 16.05
N LEU A 113 7.15 -2.85 16.77
CA LEU A 113 6.54 -2.69 18.09
C LEU A 113 5.00 -2.71 18.02
N VAL A 114 4.41 -2.10 16.97
CA VAL A 114 2.96 -2.14 16.71
C VAL A 114 2.49 -3.55 16.32
N CYS A 115 3.33 -4.37 15.68
CA CYS A 115 2.97 -5.76 15.40
C CYS A 115 2.77 -6.59 16.67
N LEU A 116 3.47 -6.31 17.77
CA LEU A 116 3.36 -7.09 19.01
C LEU A 116 1.91 -7.16 19.56
N PRO A 117 1.20 -6.05 19.82
CA PRO A 117 -0.19 -6.11 20.26
C PRO A 117 -1.12 -6.73 19.21
N VAL A 118 -0.85 -6.57 17.91
CA VAL A 118 -1.63 -7.20 16.83
C VAL A 118 -1.45 -8.72 16.84
N CYS A 119 -0.23 -9.22 17.02
CA CYS A 119 0.03 -10.66 17.17
C CYS A 119 -0.69 -11.24 18.38
N ILE A 120 -0.67 -10.53 19.52
CA ILE A 120 -1.41 -10.96 20.72
C ILE A 120 -2.91 -11.03 20.41
N LEU A 121 -3.47 -10.02 19.75
CA LEU A 121 -4.87 -10.03 19.31
C LEU A 121 -5.19 -11.23 18.41
N TRP A 122 -4.32 -11.55 17.46
CA TRP A 122 -4.50 -12.68 16.53
C TRP A 122 -4.46 -14.04 17.23
N VAL A 123 -3.64 -14.20 18.28
CA VAL A 123 -3.59 -15.42 19.09
C VAL A 123 -4.90 -15.66 19.83
N PHE A 124 -5.61 -14.60 20.25
CA PHE A 124 -6.89 -14.69 20.95
C PHE A 124 -8.11 -14.46 20.04
N MET A 125 -7.94 -14.53 18.72
CA MET A 125 -9.01 -14.17 17.78
C MET A 125 -10.21 -15.14 17.83
N ASP A 126 -10.00 -16.42 18.16
CA ASP A 126 -11.09 -17.37 18.33
C ASP A 126 -12.07 -16.91 19.42
N LYS A 127 -11.55 -16.43 20.55
CA LYS A 127 -12.36 -15.91 21.66
C LYS A 127 -13.10 -14.63 21.28
N PHE A 128 -12.47 -13.76 20.50
CA PHE A 128 -13.11 -12.55 20.01
C PHE A 128 -14.26 -12.86 19.05
N LEU A 129 -14.06 -13.83 18.15
CA LEU A 129 -15.09 -14.25 17.21
C LEU A 129 -16.25 -14.98 17.88
N GLU A 130 -15.96 -15.85 18.86
CA GLU A 130 -16.98 -16.49 19.70
C GLU A 130 -17.82 -15.45 20.46
N LEU A 131 -17.21 -14.36 20.94
CA LEU A 131 -17.92 -13.25 21.60
C LEU A 131 -18.87 -12.50 20.64
N MET A 132 -18.59 -12.55 19.34
CA MET A 132 -19.43 -11.99 18.27
C MET A 132 -20.45 -13.01 17.73
N ASP A 133 -20.74 -14.08 18.48
CA ASP A 133 -21.65 -15.17 18.11
C ASP A 133 -21.28 -15.87 16.78
N GLN A 134 -19.99 -15.90 16.41
CA GLN A 134 -19.52 -16.71 15.30
C GLN A 134 -19.46 -18.19 15.68
N ASP A 135 -19.66 -19.06 14.68
CA ASP A 135 -19.53 -20.51 14.85
C ASP A 135 -18.13 -20.88 15.36
N HIS A 136 -18.09 -21.80 16.32
CA HIS A 136 -16.86 -22.22 16.99
C HIS A 136 -15.82 -22.80 16.01
N VAL A 137 -16.25 -23.57 15.00
CA VAL A 137 -15.35 -24.18 14.01
C VAL A 137 -14.76 -23.09 13.10
N ILE A 138 -15.58 -22.13 12.68
CA ILE A 138 -15.15 -20.98 11.88
C ILE A 138 -14.14 -20.13 12.67
N ALA A 139 -14.44 -19.83 13.95
CA ALA A 139 -13.58 -19.05 14.83
C ALA A 139 -12.20 -19.70 15.02
N GLN A 140 -12.16 -21.02 15.27
CA GLN A 140 -10.91 -21.77 15.39
C GLN A 140 -10.10 -21.77 14.09
N LYS A 141 -10.75 -22.01 12.94
CA LYS A 141 -10.07 -22.02 11.63
C LYS A 141 -9.56 -20.65 11.22
N ALA A 142 -10.29 -19.58 11.55
CA ALA A 142 -9.86 -18.22 11.33
C ALA A 142 -8.62 -17.87 12.18
N ARG A 143 -8.61 -18.24 13.47
CA ARG A 143 -7.43 -18.08 14.33
C ARG A 143 -6.23 -18.84 13.80
N GLU A 144 -6.42 -20.11 13.41
CA GLU A 144 -5.35 -20.93 12.83
C GLU A 144 -4.69 -20.20 11.65
N TYR A 145 -5.50 -19.73 10.69
CA TYR A 145 -5.00 -18.98 9.55
C TYR A 145 -4.28 -17.68 9.93
N LEU A 146 -4.80 -16.93 10.90
CA LEU A 146 -4.16 -15.70 11.40
C LEU A 146 -2.81 -15.96 12.05
N MET A 147 -2.67 -17.04 12.82
CA MET A 147 -1.37 -17.42 13.40
C MET A 147 -0.34 -17.71 12.31
N TRP A 148 -0.77 -18.36 11.22
CA TRP A 148 0.09 -18.58 10.04
C TRP A 148 0.43 -17.29 9.29
N LEU A 149 -0.31 -16.19 9.46
CA LEU A 149 -0.01 -14.90 8.81
C LEU A 149 0.92 -13.98 9.64
N ILE A 150 1.26 -14.36 10.87
CA ILE A 150 2.13 -13.55 11.75
C ILE A 150 3.48 -13.22 11.07
N PRO A 151 4.16 -14.15 10.36
CA PRO A 151 5.40 -13.83 9.68
C PRO A 151 5.23 -12.80 8.56
N ALA A 152 4.14 -12.84 7.78
CA ALA A 152 3.82 -11.81 6.79
C ALA A 152 3.53 -10.45 7.41
N LEU A 153 2.92 -10.40 8.61
CA LEU A 153 2.70 -9.15 9.34
C LEU A 153 4.04 -8.49 9.71
N LEU A 154 4.98 -9.27 10.26
CA LEU A 154 6.33 -8.79 10.58
C LEU A 154 7.13 -8.40 9.33
N GLY A 155 7.04 -9.21 8.27
CA GLY A 155 7.65 -8.89 6.98
C GLY A 155 7.10 -7.58 6.40
N SER A 156 5.80 -7.35 6.54
CA SER A 156 5.14 -6.11 6.10
C SER A 156 5.59 -4.88 6.88
N ALA A 157 5.90 -5.01 8.17
CA ALA A 157 6.46 -3.93 8.98
C ALA A 157 7.82 -3.44 8.46
N ILE A 158 8.57 -4.29 7.77
CA ILE A 158 9.83 -3.95 7.11
C ILE A 158 9.58 -3.48 5.67
N LEU A 159 8.74 -4.21 4.94
CA LEU A 159 8.48 -3.97 3.52
C LEU A 159 7.88 -2.59 3.26
N LYS A 160 6.87 -2.18 4.06
CA LYS A 160 6.16 -0.92 3.85
C LYS A 160 7.11 0.30 3.95
N PRO A 161 7.96 0.45 4.98
CA PRO A 161 8.97 1.50 5.00
C PRO A 161 9.96 1.47 3.83
N LEU A 162 10.42 0.29 3.40
CA LEU A 162 11.33 0.17 2.25
C LEU A 162 10.67 0.63 0.94
N VAL A 163 9.41 0.28 0.73
CA VAL A 163 8.60 0.76 -0.41
C VAL A 163 8.54 2.29 -0.39
N ARG A 164 8.24 2.92 0.75
CA ARG A 164 8.18 4.39 0.88
C ARG A 164 9.55 5.05 0.69
N PHE A 165 10.61 4.43 1.18
CA PHE A 165 11.98 4.88 0.96
C PHE A 165 12.32 4.99 -0.53
N LEU A 166 12.05 3.96 -1.32
CA LEU A 166 12.31 3.97 -2.75
C LEU A 166 11.36 4.93 -3.50
N GLN A 167 10.08 4.92 -3.11
CA GLN A 167 9.04 5.74 -3.73
C GLN A 167 9.33 7.24 -3.62
N THR A 168 9.68 7.74 -2.44
CA THR A 168 9.95 9.17 -2.20
C THR A 168 11.15 9.69 -3.02
N GLN A 169 12.10 8.80 -3.34
CA GLN A 169 13.24 9.07 -4.22
C GLN A 169 12.92 8.93 -5.72
N SER A 170 11.66 8.64 -6.06
CA SER A 170 11.22 8.30 -7.42
C SER A 170 11.89 7.05 -8.01
N LEU A 171 12.38 6.13 -7.17
CA LEU A 171 12.97 4.85 -7.57
C LEU A 171 11.87 3.79 -7.70
N ILE A 172 10.96 3.96 -8.67
CA ILE A 172 9.77 3.11 -8.82
C ILE A 172 10.08 1.79 -9.55
N LEU A 173 11.02 1.81 -10.50
CA LEU A 173 11.33 0.63 -11.31
C LEU A 173 11.77 -0.60 -10.49
N PRO A 174 12.66 -0.49 -9.48
CA PRO A 174 13.01 -1.61 -8.60
C PRO A 174 11.79 -2.19 -7.87
N MET A 175 10.85 -1.34 -7.45
CA MET A 175 9.62 -1.76 -6.77
C MET A 175 8.70 -2.54 -7.72
N LEU A 176 8.57 -2.05 -8.96
CA LEU A 176 7.77 -2.72 -9.99
C LEU A 176 8.35 -4.09 -10.35
N LEU A 177 9.67 -4.18 -10.52
CA LEU A 177 10.35 -5.43 -10.84
C LEU A 177 10.28 -6.41 -9.67
N SER A 178 10.45 -5.94 -8.43
CA SER A 178 10.38 -6.83 -7.26
C SER A 178 9.00 -7.44 -7.10
N ILE A 179 7.92 -6.63 -7.19
CA ILE A 179 6.56 -7.15 -7.04
C ILE A 179 6.16 -8.07 -8.21
N PHE A 180 6.65 -7.80 -9.42
CA PHE A 180 6.47 -8.69 -10.57
C PHE A 180 7.13 -10.05 -10.33
N LEU A 181 8.40 -10.07 -9.90
CA LEU A 181 9.12 -11.32 -9.59
C LEU A 181 8.44 -12.10 -8.46
N VAL A 182 7.98 -11.39 -7.43
CA VAL A 182 7.23 -11.98 -6.31
C VAL A 182 5.93 -12.61 -6.82
N LEU A 183 5.17 -11.96 -7.70
CA LEU A 183 3.96 -12.55 -8.29
C LEU A 183 4.26 -13.81 -9.09
N CYS A 184 5.27 -13.77 -9.96
CA CYS A 184 5.70 -14.92 -10.76
C CYS A 184 6.13 -16.11 -9.88
N PHE A 185 6.73 -15.83 -8.73
CA PHE A 185 7.12 -16.85 -7.76
C PHE A 185 5.94 -17.35 -6.91
N GLN A 186 5.03 -16.45 -6.54
CA GLN A 186 3.90 -16.75 -5.66
C GLN A 186 2.90 -17.71 -6.30
N ILE A 187 2.62 -17.55 -7.59
CA ILE A 187 1.64 -18.38 -8.32
C ILE A 187 2.00 -19.88 -8.21
N PRO A 188 3.19 -20.35 -8.65
CA PRO A 188 3.56 -21.74 -8.54
C PRO A 188 3.76 -22.17 -7.08
N LEU A 189 4.31 -21.30 -6.22
CA LEU A 189 4.49 -21.62 -4.80
C LEU A 189 3.14 -21.92 -4.13
N CYS A 190 2.15 -21.06 -4.34
CA CYS A 190 0.81 -21.24 -3.78
C CYS A 190 0.17 -22.53 -4.28
N TRP A 191 0.29 -22.84 -5.57
CA TRP A 191 -0.22 -24.09 -6.13
C TRP A 191 0.45 -25.33 -5.49
N VAL A 192 1.77 -25.32 -5.32
CA VAL A 192 2.51 -26.42 -4.70
C VAL A 192 2.11 -26.59 -3.22
N LEU A 193 2.12 -25.50 -2.44
CA LEU A 193 1.83 -25.57 -1.01
C LEU A 193 0.38 -25.98 -0.75
N VAL A 194 -0.57 -25.42 -1.49
CA VAL A 194 -2.00 -25.68 -1.27
C VAL A 194 -2.40 -27.07 -1.77
N TYR A 195 -2.02 -27.44 -3.01
CA TYR A 195 -2.55 -28.65 -3.66
C TYR A 195 -1.59 -29.84 -3.68
N LYS A 196 -0.27 -29.62 -3.84
CA LYS A 196 0.69 -30.73 -3.93
C LYS A 196 1.17 -31.22 -2.58
N LEU A 197 1.37 -30.32 -1.63
CA LEU A 197 1.69 -30.66 -0.25
C LEU A 197 0.44 -30.81 0.62
N GLU A 198 -0.76 -30.60 0.04
CA GLU A 198 -2.06 -30.74 0.70
C GLU A 198 -2.17 -29.94 2.02
N LEU A 199 -1.43 -28.83 2.14
CA LEU A 199 -1.47 -27.96 3.32
C LEU A 199 -2.75 -27.12 3.40
N GLY A 200 -3.55 -27.10 2.33
CA GLY A 200 -4.83 -26.38 2.29
C GLY A 200 -4.70 -24.89 2.64
N SER A 201 -5.48 -24.45 3.61
CA SER A 201 -5.53 -23.06 4.09
C SER A 201 -4.19 -22.54 4.65
N PRO A 202 -3.50 -23.24 5.57
CA PRO A 202 -2.13 -22.92 5.96
C PRO A 202 -1.16 -22.76 4.80
N GLY A 203 -1.28 -23.58 3.75
CA GLY A 203 -0.43 -23.47 2.56
C GLY A 203 -0.54 -22.13 1.85
N ALA A 204 -1.74 -21.54 1.83
CA ALA A 204 -1.97 -20.21 1.26
C ALA A 204 -1.36 -19.09 2.12
N ALA A 205 -1.48 -19.18 3.45
CA ALA A 205 -0.83 -18.23 4.37
C ALA A 205 0.70 -18.31 4.27
N LEU A 206 1.25 -19.53 4.25
CA LEU A 206 2.70 -19.75 4.09
C LEU A 206 3.23 -19.21 2.76
N ALA A 207 2.44 -19.33 1.67
CA ALA A 207 2.80 -18.69 0.41
C ALA A 207 2.91 -17.16 0.57
N ILE A 208 1.94 -16.52 1.23
CA ILE A 208 1.95 -15.08 1.51
C ILE A 208 3.19 -14.68 2.32
N ASP A 209 3.53 -15.45 3.36
CA ASP A 209 4.72 -15.22 4.18
C ASP A 209 5.99 -15.23 3.34
N ILE A 210 6.22 -16.33 2.61
CA ILE A 210 7.44 -16.53 1.82
C ILE A 210 7.55 -15.42 0.76
N SER A 211 6.46 -15.08 0.08
CA SER A 211 6.47 -14.00 -0.92
C SER A 211 6.69 -12.62 -0.32
N THR A 212 6.17 -12.35 0.88
CA THR A 212 6.41 -11.09 1.59
C THR A 212 7.89 -10.96 1.94
N TRP A 213 8.49 -12.02 2.50
CA TRP A 213 9.90 -12.03 2.85
C TRP A 213 10.83 -12.04 1.64
N LEU A 214 10.42 -12.66 0.53
CA LEU A 214 11.11 -12.54 -0.75
C LEU A 214 11.13 -11.08 -1.20
N ASN A 215 10.00 -10.36 -1.12
CA ASN A 215 9.96 -8.94 -1.50
C ASN A 215 10.81 -8.07 -0.58
N VAL A 216 10.77 -8.30 0.74
CA VAL A 216 11.66 -7.65 1.72
C VAL A 216 13.12 -7.88 1.33
N THR A 217 13.48 -9.10 0.97
CA THR A 217 14.84 -9.48 0.60
C THR A 217 15.27 -8.80 -0.70
N LEU A 218 14.45 -8.84 -1.76
CA LEU A 218 14.74 -8.20 -3.04
C LEU A 218 14.95 -6.69 -2.90
N LEU A 219 14.03 -6.00 -2.20
CA LEU A 219 14.15 -4.56 -1.98
C LEU A 219 15.28 -4.22 -1.00
N GLY A 220 15.49 -5.02 0.03
CA GLY A 220 16.61 -4.88 0.96
C GLY A 220 17.96 -4.99 0.24
N PHE A 221 18.14 -6.00 -0.61
CA PHE A 221 19.31 -6.14 -1.47
C PHE A 221 19.50 -4.91 -2.36
N TYR A 222 18.43 -4.43 -3.00
CA TYR A 222 18.51 -3.23 -3.82
C TYR A 222 18.98 -2.00 -3.02
N VAL A 223 18.40 -1.77 -1.83
CA VAL A 223 18.76 -0.62 -0.97
C VAL A 223 20.22 -0.70 -0.48
N VAL A 224 20.73 -1.90 -0.20
CA VAL A 224 22.10 -2.09 0.30
C VAL A 224 23.14 -1.96 -0.82
N PHE A 225 22.91 -2.57 -1.98
CA PHE A 225 23.93 -2.72 -3.02
C PHE A 225 23.83 -1.72 -4.18
N SER A 226 22.66 -1.11 -4.41
CA SER A 226 22.50 -0.16 -5.51
C SER A 226 23.26 1.15 -5.26
N SER A 227 23.96 1.64 -6.29
CA SER A 227 24.59 2.97 -6.29
C SER A 227 23.55 4.09 -6.22
N ALA A 228 22.33 3.86 -6.71
CA ALA A 228 21.24 4.84 -6.63
C ALA A 228 20.85 5.18 -5.18
N CYS A 229 21.06 4.25 -4.25
CA CYS A 229 20.77 4.43 -2.83
C CYS A 229 22.00 4.84 -2.02
N GLU A 230 23.17 5.05 -2.62
CA GLU A 230 24.42 5.24 -1.87
C GLU A 230 24.37 6.45 -0.92
N ARG A 231 23.78 7.56 -1.38
CA ARG A 231 23.64 8.80 -0.60
C ARG A 231 22.55 8.73 0.47
N THR A 232 21.52 7.93 0.23
CA THR A 232 20.32 7.81 1.08
C THR A 232 20.32 6.54 1.92
N ARG A 233 21.36 5.69 1.79
CA ARG A 233 21.43 4.34 2.36
C ARG A 233 21.08 4.35 3.84
N VAL A 234 20.18 3.46 4.21
CA VAL A 234 19.76 3.25 5.60
C VAL A 234 20.97 2.81 6.42
N ARG A 235 21.35 3.61 7.42
CA ARG A 235 22.39 3.26 8.40
C ARG A 235 21.71 3.03 9.75
N PHE A 236 21.63 1.78 10.19
CA PHE A 236 21.17 1.44 11.53
C PHE A 236 22.17 1.98 12.55
N THR A 237 21.87 3.14 13.11
CA THR A 237 22.65 3.79 14.16
C THR A 237 21.76 4.05 15.37
N LYS A 238 22.34 4.27 16.55
CA LYS A 238 21.60 4.64 17.79
C LYS A 238 20.77 5.92 17.65
N ILE A 239 20.90 6.64 16.53
CA ILE A 239 20.21 7.87 16.14
C ILE A 239 18.76 7.61 15.69
N ALA A 240 18.29 6.35 15.65
CA ALA A 240 16.91 6.02 15.25
C ALA A 240 15.84 6.34 16.31
N PHE A 241 16.18 6.44 17.60
CA PHE A 241 15.17 6.66 18.65
C PHE A 241 14.49 8.04 18.63
N PRO A 242 15.19 9.15 18.39
CA PRO A 242 14.57 10.47 18.26
C PRO A 242 13.51 10.56 17.14
N GLY A 243 13.69 9.81 16.04
CA GLY A 243 12.77 9.82 14.89
C GLY A 243 11.45 9.06 15.12
N ILE A 244 11.31 8.33 16.23
CA ILE A 244 10.10 7.54 16.53
C ILE A 244 8.90 8.44 16.83
N LEU A 245 9.09 9.47 17.65
CA LEU A 245 8.01 10.40 18.00
C LEU A 245 7.53 11.17 16.77
N GLU A 246 8.46 11.62 15.95
CA GLU A 246 8.15 12.31 14.68
C GLU A 246 7.42 11.37 13.72
N PHE A 247 7.85 10.11 13.61
CA PHE A 247 7.15 9.09 12.83
C PHE A 247 5.69 8.93 13.27
N PHE A 248 5.42 8.77 14.57
CA PHE A 248 4.03 8.63 15.05
C PHE A 248 3.21 9.90 14.86
N SER A 249 3.81 11.09 14.94
CA SER A 249 3.09 12.36 14.71
C SER A 249 2.48 12.45 13.30
N TYR A 250 3.13 11.89 12.28
CA TYR A 250 2.59 11.85 10.91
C TYR A 250 1.91 10.52 10.59
N GLY A 251 2.39 9.43 11.20
CA GLY A 251 1.88 8.08 11.01
C GLY A 251 0.48 7.90 11.58
N VAL A 252 0.19 8.40 12.78
CA VAL A 252 -1.13 8.21 13.43
C VAL A 252 -2.27 8.86 12.64
N PRO A 253 -2.17 10.14 12.21
CA PRO A 253 -3.20 10.73 11.35
C PRO A 253 -3.37 9.99 10.02
N SER A 254 -2.25 9.59 9.40
CA SER A 254 -2.26 8.82 8.15
C SER A 254 -2.92 7.44 8.32
N ALA A 255 -2.65 6.79 9.47
CA ALA A 255 -3.26 5.52 9.83
C ALA A 255 -4.76 5.65 10.00
N PHE A 256 -5.22 6.70 10.69
CA PHE A 256 -6.65 6.94 10.84
C PHE A 256 -7.35 7.11 9.49
N MET A 257 -6.78 7.88 8.56
CA MET A 257 -7.35 8.06 7.22
C MET A 257 -7.47 6.73 6.45
N ILE A 258 -6.41 5.91 6.43
CA ILE A 258 -6.41 4.65 5.69
C ILE A 258 -7.30 3.61 6.39
N CYS A 259 -7.19 3.48 7.71
CA CYS A 259 -7.96 2.53 8.50
C CYS A 259 -9.45 2.82 8.40
N LEU A 260 -9.89 4.08 8.59
CA LEU A 260 -11.31 4.43 8.47
C LEU A 260 -11.89 4.05 7.10
N LYS A 261 -11.14 4.27 6.01
CA LYS A 261 -11.58 3.86 4.67
C LYS A 261 -11.81 2.34 4.61
N TRP A 262 -10.83 1.56 5.05
CA TRP A 262 -10.89 0.09 4.98
C TRP A 262 -11.97 -0.47 5.91
N TRP A 263 -12.04 0.03 7.15
CA TRP A 263 -13.05 -0.38 8.12
C TRP A 263 -14.47 -0.04 7.65
N SER A 264 -14.65 1.10 6.97
CA SER A 264 -15.95 1.46 6.38
C SER A 264 -16.35 0.47 5.29
N SER A 265 -15.42 0.02 4.44
CA SER A 265 -15.69 -1.01 3.44
C SER A 265 -16.10 -2.34 4.06
N GLU A 266 -15.39 -2.79 5.11
CA GLU A 266 -15.73 -4.03 5.83
C GLU A 266 -17.08 -3.91 6.55
N LEU A 267 -17.36 -2.76 7.16
CA LEU A 267 -18.66 -2.49 7.79
C LEU A 267 -19.80 -2.52 6.77
N LEU A 268 -19.62 -1.94 5.58
CA LEU A 268 -20.62 -2.00 4.51
C LEU A 268 -20.88 -3.43 4.05
N THR A 269 -19.83 -4.25 3.92
CA THR A 269 -19.97 -5.68 3.62
C THR A 269 -20.78 -6.39 4.70
N LEU A 270 -20.48 -6.14 5.98
CA LEU A 270 -21.21 -6.71 7.11
C LEU A 270 -22.69 -6.28 7.10
N LEU A 271 -22.96 -5.00 6.88
CA LEU A 271 -24.33 -4.45 6.80
C LEU A 271 -25.12 -5.03 5.61
N SER A 272 -24.48 -5.32 4.48
CA SER A 272 -25.16 -5.99 3.36
C SER A 272 -25.63 -7.40 3.70
N GLY A 273 -24.95 -8.07 4.64
CA GLY A 273 -25.36 -9.37 5.18
C GLY A 273 -26.64 -9.31 6.03
N LEU A 274 -27.10 -8.12 6.42
CA LEU A 274 -28.32 -7.91 7.21
C LEU A 274 -29.53 -7.52 6.34
N LEU A 275 -29.35 -7.35 5.03
CA LEU A 275 -30.42 -6.98 4.10
C LEU A 275 -31.36 -8.17 3.81
N PRO A 276 -32.59 -7.93 3.31
CA PRO A 276 -33.60 -8.99 3.10
C PRO A 276 -33.16 -10.15 2.20
N ASN A 277 -32.23 -9.91 1.27
CA ASN A 277 -31.64 -10.95 0.42
C ASN A 277 -30.11 -10.97 0.60
N PRO A 278 -29.60 -11.46 1.74
CA PRO A 278 -28.21 -11.22 2.14
C PRO A 278 -27.22 -11.88 1.18
N LYS A 279 -27.59 -13.02 0.57
CA LYS A 279 -26.75 -13.68 -0.45
C LYS A 279 -26.60 -12.83 -1.71
N LEU A 280 -27.70 -12.26 -2.20
CA LEU A 280 -27.68 -11.41 -3.41
C LEU A 280 -26.96 -10.10 -3.13
N GLU A 281 -27.37 -9.38 -2.08
CA GLU A 281 -26.86 -8.05 -1.74
C GLU A 281 -25.35 -8.09 -1.43
N THR A 282 -24.90 -9.06 -0.63
CA THR A 282 -23.47 -9.21 -0.32
C THR A 282 -22.66 -9.56 -1.56
N SER A 283 -23.21 -10.39 -2.47
CA SER A 283 -22.53 -10.76 -3.71
C SER A 283 -22.41 -9.57 -4.65
N VAL A 284 -23.49 -8.80 -4.85
CA VAL A 284 -23.49 -7.59 -5.68
C VAL A 284 -22.53 -6.56 -5.11
N LEU A 285 -22.58 -6.30 -3.79
CA LEU A 285 -21.67 -5.35 -3.14
C LEU A 285 -20.20 -5.78 -3.28
N SER A 286 -19.90 -7.07 -3.14
CA SER A 286 -18.54 -7.60 -3.32
C SER A 286 -18.03 -7.37 -4.75
N VAL A 287 -18.88 -7.58 -5.77
CA VAL A 287 -18.55 -7.28 -7.17
C VAL A 287 -18.31 -5.78 -7.36
N CYS A 288 -19.16 -4.92 -6.79
CA CYS A 288 -18.97 -3.48 -6.82
C CYS A 288 -17.64 -3.05 -6.18
N PHE A 289 -17.27 -3.61 -5.02
CA PHE A 289 -15.99 -3.33 -4.38
C PHE A 289 -14.80 -3.85 -5.17
N MET A 290 -14.92 -5.00 -5.84
CA MET A 290 -13.87 -5.51 -6.72
C MET A 290 -13.60 -4.54 -7.89
N ILE A 291 -14.66 -4.09 -8.57
CA ILE A 291 -14.55 -3.11 -9.66
C ILE A 291 -13.99 -1.78 -9.15
N SER A 292 -14.50 -1.29 -8.02
CA SER A 292 -14.03 -0.05 -7.39
C SER A 292 -12.56 -0.14 -6.97
N THR A 293 -12.11 -1.28 -6.45
CA THR A 293 -10.71 -1.50 -6.03
C THR A 293 -9.77 -1.54 -7.23
N LEU A 294 -10.17 -2.21 -8.32
CA LEU A 294 -9.40 -2.23 -9.56
C LEU A 294 -9.22 -0.81 -10.12
N HIS A 295 -10.31 -0.04 -10.20
CA HIS A 295 -10.25 1.36 -10.62
C HIS A 295 -9.39 2.22 -9.66
N PHE A 296 -9.53 2.00 -8.35
CA PHE A 296 -8.77 2.72 -7.33
C PHE A 296 -7.25 2.54 -7.47
N THR A 297 -6.75 1.47 -8.09
CA THR A 297 -5.30 1.33 -8.35
C THR A 297 -4.74 2.45 -9.22
N VAL A 298 -5.53 2.97 -10.17
CA VAL A 298 -5.16 4.10 -11.03
C VAL A 298 -5.08 5.39 -10.19
N SER A 299 -6.16 5.68 -9.46
CA SER A 299 -6.22 6.85 -8.57
C SER A 299 -5.13 6.81 -7.49
N TYR A 300 -4.82 5.62 -6.96
CA TYR A 300 -3.74 5.42 -5.99
C TYR A 300 -2.36 5.75 -6.58
N GLY A 301 -2.09 5.34 -7.83
CA GLY A 301 -0.85 5.71 -8.54
C GLY A 301 -0.70 7.22 -8.72
N PHE A 302 -1.79 7.92 -9.03
CA PHE A 302 -1.81 9.39 -9.07
C PHE A 302 -1.59 10.01 -7.69
N GLY A 303 -2.25 9.48 -6.64
CA GLY A 303 -2.06 9.93 -5.27
C GLY A 303 -0.64 9.78 -4.76
N VAL A 304 0.02 8.65 -5.07
CA VAL A 304 1.43 8.42 -4.75
C VAL A 304 2.35 9.40 -5.49
N SER A 305 2.08 9.65 -6.77
CA SER A 305 2.81 10.65 -7.55
C SER A 305 2.65 12.05 -6.96
N ALA A 306 1.44 12.42 -6.54
CA ALA A 306 1.15 13.70 -5.91
C ALA A 306 1.88 13.85 -4.60
N SER A 307 1.73 12.87 -3.71
CA SER A 307 2.40 12.86 -2.42
C SER A 307 3.91 13.00 -2.58
N THR A 308 4.51 12.26 -3.51
CA THR A 308 5.96 12.30 -3.77
C THR A 308 6.42 13.64 -4.36
N ARG A 309 5.74 14.19 -5.37
CA ARG A 309 6.15 15.45 -5.99
C ARG A 309 5.93 16.64 -5.04
N VAL A 310 4.78 16.70 -4.37
CA VAL A 310 4.46 17.79 -3.45
C VAL A 310 5.39 17.78 -2.25
N SER A 311 5.64 16.63 -1.62
CA SER A 311 6.57 16.54 -0.49
C SER A 311 8.00 16.92 -0.89
N ASN A 312 8.49 16.45 -2.05
CA ASN A 312 9.82 16.79 -2.54
C ASN A 312 9.96 18.29 -2.86
N GLU A 313 8.99 18.92 -3.53
CA GLU A 313 9.07 20.35 -3.84
C GLU A 313 8.91 21.24 -2.59
N LEU A 314 8.06 20.85 -1.64
CA LEU A 314 7.95 21.55 -0.34
C LEU A 314 9.24 21.42 0.46
N GLY A 315 9.85 20.23 0.51
CA GLY A 315 11.15 20.01 1.14
C GLY A 315 12.27 20.85 0.53
N ALA A 316 12.23 21.04 -0.79
CA ALA A 316 13.19 21.89 -1.52
C ALA A 316 12.94 23.40 -1.34
N GLY A 317 11.89 23.81 -0.60
CA GLY A 317 11.53 25.22 -0.42
C GLY A 317 10.84 25.84 -1.64
N ASN A 318 10.26 25.04 -2.55
CA ASN A 318 9.64 25.48 -3.80
C ASN A 318 8.10 25.35 -3.76
N PRO A 319 7.36 26.21 -3.02
CA PRO A 319 5.90 26.09 -2.89
C PRO A 319 5.15 26.30 -4.22
N ASN A 320 5.69 27.13 -5.12
CA ASN A 320 5.09 27.35 -6.44
C ASN A 320 5.12 26.07 -7.28
N ARG A 321 6.25 25.36 -7.30
CA ARG A 321 6.35 24.07 -8.01
C ARG A 321 5.49 23.00 -7.37
N ALA A 322 5.33 23.00 -6.04
CA ALA A 322 4.38 22.12 -5.37
C ALA A 322 2.94 22.37 -5.86
N ARG A 323 2.52 23.64 -6.02
CA ARG A 323 1.20 23.98 -6.60
C ARG A 323 1.05 23.49 -8.05
N VAL A 324 2.07 23.69 -8.88
CA VAL A 324 2.07 23.21 -10.27
C VAL A 324 1.99 21.67 -10.33
N ALA A 325 2.68 20.97 -9.43
CA ALA A 325 2.59 19.51 -9.33
C ALA A 325 1.17 19.04 -8.98
N VAL A 326 0.48 19.73 -8.06
CA VAL A 326 -0.94 19.45 -7.75
C VAL A 326 -1.81 19.66 -8.99
N LEU A 327 -1.66 20.78 -9.71
CA LEU A 327 -2.43 21.05 -10.93
C LEU A 327 -2.19 20.00 -12.01
N ALA A 328 -0.94 19.60 -12.24
CA ALA A 328 -0.59 18.56 -13.20
C ALA A 328 -1.29 17.24 -12.87
N ILE A 329 -1.34 16.86 -11.60
CA ILE A 329 -1.93 15.58 -11.20
C ILE A 329 -3.46 15.63 -11.16
N LEU A 330 -4.04 16.77 -10.77
CA LEU A 330 -5.47 17.01 -10.94
C LEU A 330 -5.89 16.91 -12.40
N SER A 331 -5.08 17.43 -13.34
CA SER A 331 -5.37 17.30 -14.77
C SER A 331 -5.38 15.83 -15.24
N LEU A 332 -4.45 15.00 -14.74
CA LEU A 332 -4.43 13.56 -15.00
C LEU A 332 -5.67 12.86 -14.41
N ALA A 333 -6.02 13.18 -13.16
CA ALA A 333 -7.18 12.59 -12.49
C ALA A 333 -8.51 12.98 -13.17
N ILE A 334 -8.67 14.24 -13.58
CA ILE A 334 -9.87 14.70 -14.32
C ILE A 334 -9.94 14.00 -15.68
N THR A 335 -8.82 13.89 -16.39
CA THR A 335 -8.77 13.21 -17.70
C THR A 335 -9.18 11.74 -17.56
N GLU A 336 -8.67 11.06 -16.54
CA GLU A 336 -9.04 9.67 -16.26
C GLU A 336 -10.52 9.53 -15.89
N ALA A 337 -11.04 10.39 -15.01
CA ALA A 337 -12.46 10.38 -14.65
C ALA A 337 -13.37 10.60 -15.87
N VAL A 338 -12.99 11.50 -16.78
CA VAL A 338 -13.72 11.74 -18.04
C VAL A 338 -13.67 10.51 -18.92
N ILE A 339 -12.50 9.90 -19.12
CA ILE A 339 -12.36 8.67 -19.91
C ILE A 339 -13.27 7.58 -19.34
N VAL A 340 -13.19 7.31 -18.05
CA VAL A 340 -13.98 6.26 -17.39
C VAL A 340 -15.47 6.54 -17.52
N ALA A 341 -15.92 7.78 -17.28
CA ALA A 341 -17.32 8.17 -17.47
C ALA A 341 -17.78 7.95 -18.93
N THR A 342 -17.02 8.39 -19.92
CA THR A 342 -17.37 8.21 -21.34
C THR A 342 -17.33 6.77 -21.83
N THR A 343 -16.56 5.89 -21.16
CA THR A 343 -16.53 4.47 -21.53
C THR A 343 -17.65 3.66 -20.90
N LEU A 344 -18.19 4.12 -19.76
CA LEU A 344 -19.23 3.41 -19.01
C LEU A 344 -20.65 3.89 -19.34
N PHE A 345 -20.81 5.13 -19.82
CA PHE A 345 -22.08 5.76 -20.18
C PHE A 345 -22.12 6.11 -21.67
#